data_AF-A0A2T5DEN7-F1
#
_entry.id   AF-A0A2T5DEN7-F1
#
_cell.length_a   1.000
_cell.length_b   1.000
_cell.length_c   1.000
_cell.angle_alpha   90.00
_cell.angle_beta   90.00
_cell.angle_gamma   90.00
#
_symmetry.space_group_name_H-M   'P 1'
#
loop_
_entity.id
_entity.type
_entity.pdbx_description
1 polymer ?
#
loop_
_entity_poly.entity_id
_entity_poly.type
_entity_poly.pdbx_seq_one_letter_code
_entity_poly.pdbx_strand_id
1 'polypeptide(L)'
;MDEDSGEADILLSDGLYSIECFCSDCDVSEGDMFTDIIYGFNIKHIVKSLNEEYIVDKKTDYYHVQGELVDLKNEILQIGEFKIDLSDGNIPKDIKQNEYVEADISRIDIY
;
A
#
# COMPACT_ATOMS: atom_id res chain seq x y z
N MET A 1 -22.19 -24.83 -7.84
CA MET A 1 -20.98 -24.59 -8.65
C MET A 1 -20.68 -23.16 -8.34
N ASP A 2 -19.67 -22.91 -7.51
CA ASP A 2 -19.29 -21.54 -7.17
C ASP A 2 -18.76 -20.91 -8.46
N GLU A 3 -19.54 -19.97 -8.99
CA GLU A 3 -19.12 -19.10 -10.09
C GLU A 3 -17.88 -18.34 -9.58
N ASP A 4 -16.79 -18.44 -10.33
CA ASP A 4 -15.51 -17.77 -10.10
C ASP A 4 -15.78 -16.34 -9.60
N SER A 5 -15.51 -16.05 -8.32
CA SER A 5 -15.88 -14.77 -7.70
C SER A 5 -15.11 -13.58 -8.26
N GLY A 6 -14.17 -13.80 -9.18
CA GLY A 6 -13.21 -12.80 -9.65
C GLY A 6 -12.14 -12.46 -8.60
N GLU A 7 -12.12 -13.19 -7.48
CA GLU A 7 -11.23 -12.95 -6.37
C GLU A 7 -9.86 -13.62 -6.56
N ALA A 8 -8.77 -12.87 -6.37
CA ALA A 8 -7.41 -13.40 -6.43
C ALA A 8 -6.46 -12.65 -5.49
N ASP A 9 -5.43 -13.37 -5.03
CA ASP A 9 -4.24 -12.76 -4.46
C ASP A 9 -3.26 -12.43 -5.60
N ILE A 10 -2.94 -11.15 -5.79
CA ILE A 10 -2.10 -10.64 -6.87
C ILE A 10 -0.79 -10.11 -6.28
N LEU A 11 0.34 -10.48 -6.88
CA LEU A 11 1.63 -9.85 -6.58
C LEU A 11 1.89 -8.71 -7.56
N LEU A 12 1.81 -7.48 -7.07
CA LEU A 12 2.22 -6.31 -7.84
C LEU A 12 3.73 -6.10 -7.71
N SER A 13 4.39 -5.67 -8.79
CA SER A 13 5.80 -5.30 -8.78
C SER A 13 6.11 -4.15 -9.74
N ASP A 14 6.95 -3.21 -9.28
CA ASP A 14 7.60 -2.18 -10.11
C ASP A 14 9.03 -2.58 -10.53
N GLY A 15 9.41 -3.84 -10.29
CA GLY A 15 10.75 -4.39 -10.54
C GLY A 15 11.77 -4.19 -9.40
N LEU A 16 11.49 -3.32 -8.42
CA LEU A 16 12.33 -3.11 -7.23
C LEU A 16 11.62 -3.54 -5.95
N TYR A 17 10.33 -3.23 -5.86
CA TYR A 17 9.44 -3.54 -4.76
C TYR A 17 8.34 -4.48 -5.25
N SER A 18 7.78 -5.22 -4.29
CA SER A 18 6.64 -6.09 -4.55
C SER A 18 5.72 -6.13 -3.34
N ILE A 19 4.42 -6.19 -3.60
CA ILE A 19 3.39 -6.23 -2.57
C ILE A 19 2.27 -7.17 -3.01
N GLU A 20 1.85 -8.06 -2.11
CA GLU A 20 0.70 -8.93 -2.37
C GLU A 20 -0.59 -8.20 -1.96
N CYS A 21 -1.57 -8.21 -2.85
CA CYS A 21 -2.86 -7.55 -2.67
C CYS A 21 -3.99 -8.53 -2.92
N PHE A 22 -5.06 -8.43 -2.13
CA PHE A 22 -6.32 -9.09 -2.42
C PHE A 22 -7.08 -8.27 -3.46
N CYS A 23 -7.70 -8.95 -4.41
CA CYS A 23 -8.43 -8.32 -5.49
C CYS A 23 -9.75 -9.05 -5.65
N SER A 24 -10.88 -8.33 -5.62
CA SER A 24 -12.22 -8.94 -5.62
C SER A 24 -12.94 -8.94 -6.96
N ASP A 25 -12.42 -8.21 -7.95
CA ASP A 25 -12.96 -8.15 -9.31
C ASP A 25 -11.78 -7.96 -10.29
N CYS A 26 -10.92 -8.97 -10.37
CA CYS A 26 -9.62 -8.80 -11.03
C CYS A 26 -9.74 -8.71 -12.56
N ASP A 27 -9.56 -7.49 -13.07
CA ASP A 27 -9.31 -7.21 -14.49
C ASP A 27 -7.83 -6.82 -14.73
N VAL A 28 -6.91 -7.52 -14.06
CA VAL A 28 -5.45 -7.36 -14.22
C VAL A 28 -4.84 -8.64 -14.79
N SER A 29 -4.02 -8.49 -15.83
CA SER A 29 -3.30 -9.60 -16.47
C SER A 29 -1.82 -9.63 -16.08
N GLU A 30 -1.20 -10.82 -16.13
CA GLU A 30 0.25 -10.94 -15.91
C GLU A 30 1.03 -10.04 -16.89
N GLY A 31 1.93 -9.23 -16.34
CA GLY A 31 2.75 -8.28 -17.11
C GLY A 31 2.14 -6.90 -17.31
N ASP A 32 0.89 -6.69 -16.88
CA ASP A 32 0.30 -5.36 -16.83
C ASP A 32 1.01 -4.48 -15.80
N MET A 33 1.10 -3.19 -16.11
CA MET A 33 1.58 -2.18 -15.16
C MET A 33 0.39 -1.66 -14.36
N PHE A 34 0.41 -1.91 -13.04
CA PHE A 34 -0.59 -1.36 -12.14
C PHE A 34 -0.20 0.07 -11.72
N THR A 35 -0.97 1.07 -12.14
CA THR A 35 -0.68 2.49 -11.87
C THR A 35 -1.72 3.18 -10.97
N ASP A 36 -2.74 2.43 -10.55
CA ASP A 36 -3.82 2.94 -9.71
C ASP A 36 -3.45 2.89 -8.21
N ILE A 37 -4.42 3.18 -7.35
CA ILE A 37 -4.29 3.19 -5.90
C ILE A 37 -4.40 1.76 -5.34
N ILE A 38 -3.48 1.45 -4.43
CA ILE A 38 -3.53 0.30 -3.55
C ILE A 38 -4.19 0.76 -2.24
N TYR A 39 -5.18 0.01 -1.76
CA TYR A 39 -5.96 0.39 -0.59
C TYR A 39 -5.49 -0.35 0.65
N GLY A 40 -4.99 0.38 1.66
CA GLY A 40 -4.61 -0.17 2.95
C GLY A 40 -5.76 -0.18 3.96
N PHE A 41 -5.87 -1.25 4.74
CA PHE A 41 -6.89 -1.42 5.78
C PHE A 41 -6.30 -1.90 7.10
N ASN A 42 -6.99 -1.55 8.19
CA ASN A 42 -6.60 -1.73 9.58
C ASN A 42 -5.22 -1.13 9.89
N ILE A 43 -4.99 0.10 9.42
CA ILE A 43 -3.68 0.73 9.44
C ILE A 43 -3.33 1.20 10.85
N LYS A 44 -2.12 0.88 11.29
CA LYS A 44 -1.58 1.21 12.62
C LYS A 44 -0.17 1.76 12.52
N HIS A 45 0.29 2.33 13.65
CA HIS A 45 1.66 2.80 13.83
C HIS A 45 2.15 3.76 12.73
N ILE A 46 1.27 4.64 12.23
CA ILE A 46 1.70 5.71 11.33
C ILE A 46 2.59 6.66 12.11
N VAL A 47 3.89 6.68 11.79
CA VAL A 47 4.89 7.52 12.45
C VAL A 47 5.81 8.15 11.41
N LYS A 48 6.39 9.29 11.74
CA LYS A 48 7.42 9.90 10.90
C LYS A 48 8.70 9.05 10.92
N SER A 49 9.24 8.75 9.74
CA SER A 49 10.55 8.14 9.62
C SER A 49 11.66 9.19 9.57
N LEU A 50 12.81 8.84 10.12
CA LEU A 50 14.03 9.65 9.99
C LEU A 50 14.89 9.22 8.80
N ASN A 51 14.61 8.05 8.23
CA ASN A 51 15.30 7.54 7.06
C ASN A 51 14.45 7.84 5.81
N GLU A 52 15.08 8.38 4.77
CA GLU A 52 14.46 8.64 3.48
C GLU A 52 14.63 7.43 2.55
N GLU A 53 14.14 6.27 3.00
CA GLU A 53 14.20 5.01 2.26
C GLU A 53 12.81 4.38 2.07
N TYR A 54 12.69 3.53 1.06
CA TYR A 54 11.48 2.78 0.75
C TYR A 54 11.59 1.36 1.27
N ILE A 55 10.57 0.92 2.02
CA ILE A 55 10.51 -0.41 2.64
C ILE A 55 9.14 -1.02 2.37
N VAL A 56 9.14 -2.29 1.94
CA VAL A 56 7.96 -3.17 1.97
C VAL A 56 8.40 -4.47 2.62
N ASP A 57 7.96 -4.72 3.85
CA ASP A 57 8.39 -5.86 4.66
C ASP A 57 7.16 -6.63 5.16
N LYS A 58 6.91 -7.78 4.55
CA LYS A 58 5.80 -8.67 4.89
C LYS A 58 6.05 -9.35 6.24
N LYS A 59 5.21 -9.08 7.23
CA LYS A 59 5.12 -9.81 8.50
C LYS A 59 4.02 -10.86 8.42
N THR A 60 3.88 -11.67 9.46
CA THR A 60 2.89 -12.75 9.53
C THR A 60 1.46 -12.24 9.33
N ASP A 61 1.11 -11.10 9.94
CA ASP A 61 -0.28 -10.60 9.99
C ASP A 61 -0.46 -9.19 9.39
N TYR A 62 0.60 -8.58 8.87
CA TYR A 62 0.60 -7.22 8.31
C TYR A 62 1.83 -6.98 7.45
N TYR A 63 1.81 -5.92 6.65
CA TYR A 63 3.00 -5.33 6.04
C TYR A 63 3.48 -4.17 6.88
N HIS A 64 4.78 -4.14 7.17
CA HIS A 64 5.44 -2.92 7.60
C HIS A 64 5.94 -2.19 6.35
N VAL A 65 5.51 -0.96 6.16
CA VAL A 65 5.85 -0.15 4.99
C VAL A 65 6.48 1.16 5.38
N GLN A 66 7.40 1.66 4.55
CA GLN A 66 7.97 2.98 4.67
C GLN A 66 8.03 3.66 3.31
N GLY A 67 7.58 4.91 3.25
CA GLY A 67 7.46 5.66 2.01
C GLY A 67 7.35 7.16 2.22
N GLU A 68 7.27 7.90 1.12
CA GLU A 68 7.05 9.35 1.14
C GLU A 68 5.55 9.67 1.13
N LEU A 69 5.06 10.51 2.03
CA LEU A 69 3.67 10.96 2.03
C LEU A 69 3.47 12.08 0.99
N VAL A 70 3.25 11.68 -0.27
CA VAL A 70 3.24 12.59 -1.43
C VAL A 70 1.95 13.40 -1.57
N ASP A 71 0.84 12.91 -1.01
CA ASP A 71 -0.43 13.65 -0.95
C ASP A 71 -1.04 13.54 0.45
N LEU A 72 -0.80 14.54 1.29
CA LEU A 72 -1.34 14.59 2.64
C LEU A 72 -2.87 14.74 2.65
N LYS A 73 -3.47 15.34 1.63
CA LYS A 73 -4.92 15.59 1.62
C LYS A 73 -5.71 14.31 1.36
N ASN A 74 -5.18 13.47 0.47
CA ASN A 74 -5.77 12.18 0.12
C ASN A 74 -5.08 11.01 0.85
N GLU A 75 -4.13 11.31 1.75
CA GLU A 75 -3.42 10.34 2.59
C GLU A 75 -2.64 9.28 1.78
N ILE A 76 -2.00 9.70 0.69
CA ILE A 76 -1.29 8.80 -0.24
C ILE A 76 0.20 8.71 0.11
N LEU A 77 0.63 7.50 0.42
CA LEU A 77 2.01 7.07 0.57
C LEU A 77 2.57 6.56 -0.76
N GLN A 78 3.77 7.00 -1.13
CA GLN A 78 4.50 6.48 -2.28
C GLN A 78 5.67 5.60 -1.85
N ILE A 79 5.78 4.43 -2.48
CA ILE A 79 6.90 3.48 -2.34
C ILE A 79 7.25 2.97 -3.73
N GLY A 80 8.41 3.37 -4.26
CA GLY A 80 8.73 3.11 -5.66
C GLY A 80 7.66 3.72 -6.58
N GLU A 81 7.06 2.90 -7.46
CA GLU A 81 5.94 3.31 -8.32
C GLU A 81 4.56 3.12 -7.67
N PHE A 82 4.47 2.45 -6.52
CA PHE A 82 3.20 2.21 -5.84
C PHE A 82 2.66 3.45 -5.13
N LYS A 83 1.34 3.62 -5.18
CA LYS A 83 0.58 4.61 -4.41
C LYS A 83 -0.37 3.88 -3.48
N ILE A 84 -0.15 4.03 -2.18
CA ILE A 84 -0.92 3.34 -1.14
C ILE A 84 -1.76 4.37 -0.39
N ASP A 85 -3.07 4.15 -0.35
CA ASP A 85 -4.02 4.93 0.43
C ASP A 85 -3.93 4.52 1.91
N LEU A 86 -3.67 5.51 2.77
CA LEU A 86 -3.58 5.35 4.22
C LEU A 86 -4.83 5.85 4.99
N SER A 87 -5.93 6.18 4.31
CA SER A 87 -7.11 6.85 4.87
C SER A 87 -7.92 6.02 5.88
N ASP A 88 -7.72 4.70 5.94
CA ASP A 88 -8.25 3.87 7.03
C ASP A 88 -7.46 4.03 8.35
N GLY A 89 -6.33 4.73 8.31
CA GLY A 89 -5.48 5.08 9.43
C GLY A 89 -5.78 6.46 10.04
N ASN A 90 -4.87 6.95 10.88
CA ASN A 90 -4.89 8.33 11.38
C ASN A 90 -3.48 8.91 11.30
N ILE A 91 -3.22 9.76 10.32
CA ILE A 91 -1.92 10.42 10.17
C ILE A 91 -1.72 11.46 11.29
N PRO A 92 -0.64 11.38 12.10
CA PRO A 92 -0.30 12.40 13.09
C PRO A 92 -0.18 13.80 12.48
N LYS A 93 -0.72 14.82 13.16
CA LYS A 93 -0.82 16.20 12.65
C LYS A 93 0.52 16.92 12.45
N ASP A 94 1.58 16.41 13.06
CA ASP A 94 2.94 16.93 12.95
C ASP A 94 3.70 16.36 11.75
N ILE A 95 3.19 15.31 11.11
CA ILE A 95 3.67 14.82 9.81
C ILE A 95 3.22 15.77 8.71
N LYS A 96 4.13 16.07 7.80
CA LYS A 96 3.89 16.97 6.66
C LYS A 96 3.98 16.22 5.34
N GLN A 97 3.40 16.83 4.31
CA GLN A 97 3.59 16.38 2.92
C GLN A 97 5.08 16.31 2.57
N ASN A 98 5.45 15.30 1.79
CA ASN A 98 6.81 14.94 1.38
C ASN A 98 7.73 14.52 2.54
N GLU A 99 7.18 14.24 3.73
CA GLU A 99 7.94 13.56 4.78
C GLU A 99 7.81 12.04 4.64
N TYR A 100 8.87 11.33 5.00
CA TYR A 100 8.83 9.88 5.05
C TYR A 100 8.08 9.41 6.29
N VAL A 101 7.26 8.39 6.11
CA VAL A 101 6.47 7.78 7.18
C VAL A 101 6.57 6.26 7.13
N GLU A 102 6.44 5.66 8.29
CA GLU A 102 6.29 4.22 8.48
C GLU A 102 4.84 3.91 8.86
N ALA A 103 4.31 2.77 8.43
CA ALA A 103 2.98 2.30 8.80
C ALA A 103 2.91 0.76 8.79
N ASP A 104 2.02 0.21 9.61
CA ASP A 104 1.66 -1.21 9.60
C ASP A 104 0.27 -1.38 8.97
N ILE A 105 0.16 -2.18 7.92
CA ILE A 105 -1.07 -2.37 7.14
C ILE A 105 -1.46 -3.85 7.16
N SER A 106 -2.61 -4.21 7.76
CA SER A 106 -2.98 -5.63 7.91
C SER A 106 -3.64 -6.25 6.69
N ARG A 107 -4.34 -5.44 5.88
CA ARG A 107 -4.98 -5.90 4.64
C ARG A 107 -4.74 -4.89 3.54
N ILE A 108 -4.43 -5.38 2.36
CA ILE A 108 -4.07 -4.59 1.20
C ILE A 108 -4.90 -5.08 0.04
N ASP A 109 -5.71 -4.20 -0.53
CA ASP A 109 -6.58 -4.56 -1.66
C ASP A 109 -6.29 -3.70 -2.89
N ILE A 110 -6.66 -4.25 -4.05
CA ILE A 110 -6.84 -3.53 -5.32
C ILE A 110 -8.22 -3.85 -5.89
N TYR A 111 -8.70 -2.99 -6.79
CA TYR A 111 -9.98 -3.11 -7.48
C TYR A 111 -9.81 -2.86 -8.97
#